data_AF-A0A3M6YNM9-F1
#
_entry.id   AF-A0A3M6YNM9-F1
#
_cell.length_a   1.000
_cell.length_b   1.000
_cell.length_c   1.000
_cell.angle_alpha   90.00
_cell.angle_beta   90.00
_cell.angle_gamma   90.00
#
_symmetry.space_group_name_H-M   'P 1'
#
loop_
_entity.id
_entity.type
_entity.pdbx_description
1 polymer ?
#
loop_
_entity_poly.entity_id
_entity_poly.type
_entity_poly.pdbx_seq_one_letter_code
_entity_poly.pdbx_strand_id
1 'polypeptide(L)'
;MHGFFDVVFGAVLGAVIAWIRIAFGGAFDEWIILGDWTRPTIAVLALVVAVRIHPEPADNCPCFDDSVAFIGVVMGAAIGTWHFAQITPYHETALWELYTFNNSNLIKAAARILAGIVVVFLWRAVMKPTLLRGLPPIFRFVDYYGLAIPRRYFLQPKDYNTVPPLRKDDNVIPPASDIPAFMTSLRHPRKRTVSIGPQSEADAREYIAYREHKRRNSRDELRQRTTPTSKSGPATRSALSSSPIAEQSDEGASAATQRPHSPPHLGDSPPGKRRTPSSPYSTSLHVDPNDPNLLTPPPSEAGASNSSDSGREDDQQQLREEDKEMFSQLEKPRIRYDVEVVTKLVVYAGIAWWAVVGNPVWFEWAGLV
;
A
#
# COMPACT_ATOMS: atom_id res chain seq x y z
N MET A 1 3.16 -0.63 4.45
CA MET A 1 2.99 0.26 5.62
C MET A 1 1.51 0.55 5.85
N HIS A 2 0.99 0.25 7.03
CA HIS A 2 -0.30 0.78 7.51
C HIS A 2 0.01 1.58 8.77
N GLY A 3 0.47 2.82 8.61
CA GLY A 3 0.69 3.72 9.73
C GLY A 3 -0.64 4.19 10.33
N PHE A 4 -0.62 4.66 11.58
CA PHE A 4 -1.78 5.34 12.17
C PHE A 4 -2.20 6.56 11.33
N PHE A 5 -1.23 7.21 10.70
CA PHE A 5 -1.45 8.29 9.72
C PHE A 5 -2.32 7.82 8.54
N ASP A 6 -2.03 6.66 7.94
CA ASP A 6 -2.81 6.13 6.82
C ASP A 6 -4.26 5.84 7.22
N VAL A 7 -4.47 5.37 8.45
CA VAL A 7 -5.81 5.12 8.99
C VAL A 7 -6.59 6.42 9.17
N VAL A 8 -5.97 7.45 9.74
CA VAL A 8 -6.62 8.77 9.94
C VAL A 8 -6.96 9.41 8.60
N PHE A 9 -6.01 9.47 7.67
CA PHE A 9 -6.24 10.07 6.35
C PHE A 9 -7.24 9.26 5.53
N GLY A 10 -7.17 7.92 5.58
CA GLY A 10 -8.15 7.04 4.94
C GLY A 10 -9.56 7.23 5.49
N ALA A 11 -9.71 7.38 6.80
CA ALA A 11 -11.00 7.64 7.44
C ALA A 11 -11.57 9.01 7.06
N VAL A 12 -10.74 10.06 7.06
CA VAL A 12 -11.14 11.41 6.63
C VAL A 12 -11.55 11.39 5.16
N LEU A 13 -10.75 10.79 4.28
CA LEU A 13 -11.06 10.67 2.86
C LEU A 13 -12.37 9.91 2.62
N GLY A 14 -12.56 8.79 3.32
CA GLY A 14 -13.80 8.01 3.27
C GLY A 14 -15.03 8.82 3.73
N ALA A 15 -14.89 9.59 4.81
CA ALA A 15 -15.95 10.47 5.30
C ALA A 15 -16.30 11.58 4.29
N VAL A 16 -15.29 12.17 3.63
CA VAL A 16 -15.50 13.18 2.58
C VAL A 16 -16.22 12.57 1.38
N ILE A 17 -15.81 11.39 0.91
CA ILE A 17 -16.47 10.69 -0.20
C ILE A 17 -17.93 10.35 0.16
N ALA A 18 -18.16 9.85 1.38
CA ALA A 18 -19.50 9.57 1.88
C ALA A 18 -20.37 10.83 1.94
N TRP A 19 -19.83 11.94 2.45
CA TRP A 19 -20.52 13.23 2.49
C TRP A 19 -20.88 13.73 1.09
N ILE A 20 -19.97 13.64 0.12
CA ILE A 20 -20.24 13.98 -1.30
C ILE A 20 -21.37 13.11 -1.86
N ARG A 21 -21.36 11.79 -1.60
CA ARG A 21 -22.43 10.88 -2.05
C ARG A 21 -23.76 11.20 -1.38
N ILE A 22 -23.79 11.61 -0.12
CA ILE A 22 -25.03 12.01 0.55
C ILE A 22 -25.56 13.33 -0.03
N ALA A 23 -24.67 14.32 -0.25
CA ALA A 23 -25.06 15.65 -0.72
C ALA A 23 -25.48 15.67 -2.19
N PHE A 24 -24.74 14.99 -3.07
CA PHE A 24 -24.96 15.03 -4.52
C PHE A 24 -25.53 13.74 -5.10
N GLY A 25 -25.68 12.69 -4.28
CA GLY A 25 -26.07 11.37 -4.77
C GLY A 25 -27.44 11.34 -5.41
N GLY A 26 -28.45 11.96 -4.78
CA GLY A 26 -29.80 12.03 -5.34
C GLY A 26 -29.84 12.72 -6.70
N ALA A 27 -29.15 13.87 -6.83
CA ALA A 27 -29.06 14.60 -8.10
C ALA A 27 -28.33 13.79 -9.18
N PHE A 28 -27.29 13.03 -8.82
CA PHE A 28 -26.60 12.13 -9.75
C PHE A 28 -27.49 10.97 -10.20
N ASP A 29 -28.22 10.36 -9.26
CA ASP A 29 -29.11 9.24 -9.53
C ASP A 29 -30.26 9.68 -10.44
N GLU A 30 -30.89 10.82 -10.13
CA GLU A 30 -31.92 11.45 -10.97
C GLU A 30 -31.39 11.80 -12.36
N TRP A 31 -30.18 12.37 -12.44
CA TRP A 31 -29.52 12.64 -13.71
C TRP A 31 -29.32 11.37 -14.53
N ILE A 32 -28.95 10.24 -13.93
CA ILE A 32 -28.84 8.96 -14.65
C ILE A 32 -30.22 8.46 -15.09
N ILE A 33 -31.20 8.44 -14.20
CA ILE A 33 -32.53 7.87 -14.42
C ILE A 33 -33.28 8.61 -15.55
N LEU A 34 -33.27 9.95 -15.52
CA LEU A 34 -33.95 10.79 -16.51
C LEU A 34 -33.22 10.88 -17.86
N GLY A 35 -32.12 10.15 -18.02
CA GLY A 35 -31.23 10.25 -19.18
C GLY A 35 -31.48 9.25 -20.29
N ASP A 36 -31.03 9.62 -21.48
CA ASP A 36 -30.72 8.64 -22.53
C ASP A 36 -29.47 7.83 -22.14
N TRP A 37 -29.19 6.77 -22.90
CA TRP A 37 -27.98 5.93 -22.78
C TRP A 37 -26.66 6.72 -22.77
N THR A 38 -26.66 7.97 -23.26
CA THR A 38 -25.50 8.86 -23.24
C THR A 38 -25.03 9.18 -21.82
N ARG A 39 -25.93 9.37 -20.85
CA ARG A 39 -25.58 9.72 -19.47
C ARG A 39 -24.84 8.62 -18.72
N PRO A 40 -25.33 7.36 -18.65
CA PRO A 40 -24.54 6.26 -18.08
C PRO A 40 -23.25 6.01 -18.88
N THR A 41 -23.25 6.24 -20.20
CA THR A 41 -22.02 6.14 -21.01
C THR A 41 -20.97 7.18 -20.60
N ILE A 42 -21.37 8.43 -20.36
CA ILE A 42 -20.47 9.48 -19.86
C ILE A 42 -19.91 9.11 -18.48
N ALA A 43 -20.77 8.62 -17.57
CA ALA A 43 -20.32 8.17 -16.24
C ALA A 43 -19.31 7.03 -16.35
N VAL A 44 -19.58 6.03 -17.19
CA VAL A 44 -18.68 4.91 -17.47
C VAL A 44 -17.36 5.40 -18.07
N LEU A 45 -17.39 6.31 -19.05
CA LEU A 45 -16.18 6.83 -19.68
C LEU A 45 -15.33 7.60 -18.66
N ALA A 46 -15.94 8.43 -17.81
CA ALA A 46 -15.24 9.12 -16.74
C ALA A 46 -14.58 8.14 -15.76
N LEU A 47 -15.24 7.04 -15.42
CA LEU A 47 -14.69 5.98 -14.56
C LEU A 47 -13.57 5.18 -15.24
N VAL A 48 -13.67 4.92 -16.55
CA VAL A 48 -12.59 4.29 -17.33
C VAL A 48 -11.36 5.21 -17.37
N VAL A 49 -11.56 6.52 -17.55
CA VAL A 49 -10.47 7.50 -17.46
C VAL A 49 -9.89 7.50 -16.04
N ALA A 50 -10.72 7.43 -14.99
CA ALA A 50 -10.27 7.32 -13.60
C ALA A 50 -9.37 6.08 -13.36
N VAL A 51 -9.73 4.92 -13.92
CA VAL A 51 -8.89 3.71 -13.88
C VAL A 51 -7.56 3.91 -14.63
N ARG A 52 -7.57 4.72 -15.69
CA ARG A 52 -6.39 4.97 -16.53
C ARG A 52 -5.40 5.96 -15.90
N ILE A 53 -5.90 6.95 -15.15
CA ILE A 53 -5.09 7.93 -14.40
C ILE A 53 -4.73 7.44 -13.00
N HIS A 54 -5.24 6.28 -12.58
CA HIS A 54 -4.97 5.74 -11.26
C HIS A 54 -3.46 5.65 -11.04
N PRO A 55 -2.93 6.25 -9.95
CA PRO A 55 -1.50 6.25 -9.69
C PRO A 55 -0.98 4.82 -9.62
N GLU A 56 0.19 4.60 -10.21
CA GLU A 56 0.86 3.31 -10.10
C GLU A 56 1.26 3.09 -8.64
N PRO A 57 0.94 1.92 -8.06
CA PRO A 57 1.35 1.64 -6.70
C PRO A 57 2.88 1.58 -6.64
N ALA A 58 3.48 2.12 -5.58
CA ALA A 58 4.93 2.07 -5.41
C ALA A 58 5.46 0.63 -5.16
N ASP A 59 4.58 -0.24 -4.68
CA ASP A 59 4.85 -1.63 -4.33
C ASP A 59 3.82 -2.59 -4.93
N ASN A 60 4.13 -3.89 -4.94
CA ASN A 60 3.22 -4.96 -5.32
C ASN A 60 2.10 -5.16 -4.27
N CYS A 61 1.18 -4.21 -4.14
CA CYS A 61 0.05 -4.26 -3.20
C CYS A 61 -1.29 -4.57 -3.89
N PRO A 62 -2.26 -5.19 -3.19
CA PRO A 62 -3.59 -5.48 -3.75
C PRO A 62 -4.45 -4.22 -3.98
N CYS A 63 -4.03 -3.06 -3.48
CA CYS A 63 -4.82 -1.83 -3.46
C CYS A 63 -5.31 -1.39 -4.86
N PHE A 64 -4.50 -1.59 -5.90
CA PHE A 64 -4.92 -1.27 -7.26
C PHE A 64 -6.04 -2.18 -7.77
N ASP A 65 -5.91 -3.50 -7.55
CA ASP A 65 -6.93 -4.48 -7.93
C ASP A 65 -8.26 -4.21 -7.20
N ASP A 66 -8.19 -3.85 -5.92
CA ASP A 66 -9.35 -3.50 -5.10
C ASP A 66 -10.02 -2.20 -5.58
N SER A 67 -9.21 -1.22 -5.98
CA SER A 67 -9.71 0.04 -6.54
C SER A 67 -10.41 -0.18 -7.89
N VAL A 68 -9.86 -1.04 -8.75
CA VAL A 68 -10.49 -1.41 -10.03
C VAL A 68 -11.77 -2.21 -9.81
N ALA A 69 -11.78 -3.13 -8.85
CA ALA A 69 -12.98 -3.87 -8.47
C ALA A 69 -14.09 -2.92 -7.99
N PHE A 70 -13.75 -1.97 -7.10
CA PHE A 70 -14.66 -0.93 -6.63
C PHE A 70 -15.22 -0.09 -7.78
N ILE A 71 -14.36 0.41 -8.67
CA ILE A 71 -14.80 1.20 -9.84
C ILE A 71 -15.70 0.35 -10.75
N GLY A 72 -15.38 -0.93 -10.94
CA GLY A 72 -16.23 -1.88 -11.66
C GLY A 72 -17.64 -1.96 -11.08
N VAL A 73 -17.77 -2.10 -9.75
CA VAL A 73 -19.07 -2.08 -9.08
C VAL A 73 -19.83 -0.78 -9.35
N VAL A 74 -19.17 0.37 -9.26
CA VAL A 74 -19.81 1.68 -9.51
C VAL A 74 -20.27 1.80 -10.98
N MET A 75 -19.46 1.35 -11.94
CA MET A 75 -19.82 1.32 -13.36
C MET A 75 -21.06 0.44 -13.60
N GLY A 76 -21.06 -0.76 -13.03
CA GLY A 76 -22.18 -1.70 -13.16
C GLY A 76 -23.45 -1.20 -12.50
N ALA A 77 -23.34 -0.54 -11.35
CA ALA A 77 -24.47 0.10 -10.69
C ALA A 77 -25.05 1.26 -11.51
N ALA A 78 -24.19 2.14 -12.08
CA ALA A 78 -24.65 3.24 -12.93
C ALA A 78 -25.42 2.76 -14.18
N ILE A 79 -24.89 1.75 -14.88
CA ILE A 79 -25.58 1.12 -16.02
C ILE A 79 -26.86 0.43 -15.55
N GLY A 80 -26.79 -0.30 -14.43
CA GLY A 80 -27.90 -1.04 -13.86
C GLY A 80 -29.06 -0.12 -13.48
N THR A 81 -28.79 1.00 -12.82
CA THR A 81 -29.81 1.97 -12.40
C THR A 81 -30.54 2.56 -13.60
N TRP A 82 -29.80 2.98 -14.62
CA TRP A 82 -30.41 3.44 -15.87
C TRP A 82 -31.25 2.33 -16.50
N HIS A 83 -30.70 1.13 -16.66
CA HIS A 83 -31.38 0.03 -17.33
C HIS A 83 -32.66 -0.39 -16.58
N PHE A 84 -32.60 -0.45 -15.25
CA PHE A 84 -33.75 -0.77 -14.41
C PHE A 84 -34.87 0.27 -14.56
N ALA A 85 -34.52 1.56 -14.63
CA ALA A 85 -35.49 2.63 -14.88
C ALA A 85 -36.17 2.52 -16.26
N GLN A 86 -35.48 2.02 -17.28
CA GLN A 86 -36.06 1.86 -18.62
C GLN A 86 -37.01 0.67 -18.74
N ILE A 87 -36.76 -0.42 -18.01
CA ILE A 87 -37.60 -1.64 -18.07
C ILE A 87 -38.81 -1.58 -17.14
N THR A 88 -38.76 -0.72 -16.12
CA THR A 88 -39.79 -0.65 -15.09
C THR A 88 -40.83 0.41 -15.49
N PRO A 89 -42.14 0.13 -15.36
CA PRO A 89 -43.19 1.07 -15.75
C PRO A 89 -43.32 2.30 -14.83
N TYR A 90 -42.72 2.25 -13.65
CA TYR A 90 -42.74 3.33 -12.66
C TYR A 90 -41.76 4.44 -13.05
N HIS A 91 -42.28 5.62 -13.34
CA HIS A 91 -41.49 6.82 -13.67
C HIS A 91 -41.03 7.55 -12.41
N GLU A 92 -40.48 6.80 -11.45
CA GLU A 92 -40.00 7.39 -10.21
C GLU A 92 -38.59 7.96 -10.40
N THR A 93 -38.37 9.14 -9.84
CA THR A 93 -37.10 9.86 -10.00
C THR A 93 -36.05 9.46 -8.97
N ALA A 94 -36.47 8.87 -7.85
CA ALA A 94 -35.57 8.51 -6.77
C ALA A 94 -35.27 7.00 -6.72
N LEU A 95 -33.99 6.66 -6.54
CA LEU A 95 -33.52 5.27 -6.46
C LEU A 95 -34.22 4.41 -5.40
N TRP A 96 -34.63 5.00 -4.27
CA TRP A 96 -35.29 4.28 -3.18
C TRP A 96 -36.76 3.95 -3.48
N GLU A 97 -37.39 4.69 -4.40
CA GLU A 97 -38.75 4.44 -4.89
C GLU A 97 -38.75 3.34 -5.96
N LEU A 98 -37.64 3.16 -6.68
CA LEU A 98 -37.47 2.11 -7.68
C LEU A 98 -37.54 0.69 -7.08
N TYR A 99 -37.21 0.52 -5.79
CA TYR A 99 -37.12 -0.79 -5.13
C TYR A 99 -38.12 -0.93 -3.98
N THR A 100 -39.41 -1.03 -4.28
CA THR A 100 -40.46 -1.24 -3.26
C THR A 100 -40.60 -2.71 -2.87
N PHE A 101 -39.58 -3.30 -2.23
CA PHE A 101 -39.68 -4.65 -1.68
C PHE A 101 -40.39 -4.63 -0.33
N ASN A 102 -41.47 -5.41 -0.18
CA ASN A 102 -42.10 -5.56 1.13
C ASN A 102 -41.30 -6.57 1.97
N ASN A 103 -40.71 -6.10 3.07
CA ASN A 103 -39.89 -6.92 3.97
C ASN A 103 -40.66 -7.46 5.18
N SER A 104 -42.00 -7.38 5.17
CA SER A 104 -42.85 -7.94 6.23
C SER A 104 -42.63 -9.43 6.47
N ASN A 105 -42.31 -10.19 5.42
CA ASN A 105 -42.03 -11.62 5.50
C ASN A 105 -40.53 -11.89 5.60
N LEU A 106 -40.04 -12.16 6.82
CA LEU A 106 -38.61 -12.42 7.07
C LEU A 106 -38.07 -13.61 6.26
N ILE A 107 -38.91 -14.62 5.98
CA ILE A 107 -38.55 -15.78 5.15
C ILE A 107 -38.25 -15.35 3.71
N LYS A 108 -39.06 -14.45 3.13
CA LYS A 108 -38.82 -13.92 1.79
C LYS A 108 -37.54 -13.08 1.76
N ALA A 109 -37.33 -12.24 2.78
CA ALA A 109 -36.10 -11.46 2.91
C ALA A 109 -34.84 -12.35 3.01
N ALA A 110 -34.87 -13.40 3.84
CA ALA A 110 -33.78 -14.37 3.96
C ALA A 110 -33.55 -15.14 2.65
N ALA A 111 -34.61 -15.54 1.96
CA ALA A 111 -34.54 -16.19 0.66
C ALA A 111 -33.89 -15.29 -0.40
N ARG A 112 -34.22 -14.00 -0.45
CA ARG A 112 -33.57 -13.02 -1.36
C ARG A 112 -32.07 -12.90 -1.09
N ILE A 113 -31.64 -12.85 0.18
CA ILE A 113 -30.22 -12.79 0.53
C ILE A 113 -29.50 -14.06 0.05
N LEU A 114 -30.03 -15.24 0.38
CA LEU A 114 -29.43 -16.52 -0.03
C LEU A 114 -29.37 -16.64 -1.56
N ALA A 115 -30.46 -16.29 -2.22
CA ALA A 115 -30.57 -16.35 -3.66
C ALA A 115 -29.62 -15.36 -4.36
N GLY A 116 -29.49 -14.13 -3.84
CA GLY A 116 -28.51 -13.16 -4.31
C GLY A 116 -27.07 -13.65 -4.16
N ILE A 117 -26.72 -14.29 -3.03
CA ILE A 117 -25.40 -14.91 -2.84
C ILE A 117 -25.14 -15.99 -3.90
N VAL A 118 -26.13 -16.85 -4.18
CA VAL A 118 -26.02 -17.89 -5.23
C VAL A 118 -25.78 -17.25 -6.60
N VAL A 119 -26.50 -16.19 -6.96
CA VAL A 119 -26.31 -15.47 -8.23
C VAL A 119 -24.89 -14.91 -8.35
N VAL A 120 -24.33 -14.34 -7.28
CA VAL A 120 -22.95 -13.84 -7.27
C VAL A 120 -21.95 -14.97 -7.55
N PHE A 121 -22.11 -16.12 -6.89
CA PHE A 121 -21.24 -17.27 -7.12
C PHE A 121 -21.37 -17.84 -8.54
N LEU A 122 -22.60 -17.97 -9.05
CA LEU A 122 -22.87 -18.45 -10.40
C LEU A 122 -22.24 -17.51 -11.45
N TRP A 123 -22.48 -16.20 -11.31
CA TRP A 123 -21.91 -15.18 -12.19
C TRP A 123 -20.39 -15.23 -12.19
N ARG A 124 -19.75 -15.27 -11.01
CA ARG A 124 -18.29 -15.36 -10.90
C ARG A 124 -17.76 -16.67 -11.50
N ALA A 125 -18.45 -17.79 -11.28
CA ALA A 125 -18.06 -19.10 -11.80
C ALA A 125 -18.15 -19.19 -13.33
N VAL A 126 -19.10 -18.49 -13.95
CA VAL A 126 -19.26 -18.44 -15.42
C VAL A 126 -18.35 -17.38 -16.04
N MET A 127 -18.30 -16.18 -15.47
CA MET A 127 -17.60 -15.05 -16.07
C MET A 127 -16.09 -15.13 -15.96
N LYS A 128 -15.54 -15.58 -14.81
CA LYS A 128 -14.09 -15.69 -14.64
C LYS A 128 -13.43 -16.58 -15.71
N PRO A 129 -13.88 -17.83 -15.98
CA PRO A 129 -13.27 -18.65 -17.01
C PRO A 129 -13.57 -18.19 -18.44
N THR A 130 -14.76 -17.63 -18.71
CA THR A 130 -15.11 -17.13 -20.05
C THR A 130 -14.26 -15.92 -20.42
N LEU A 131 -14.03 -15.00 -19.48
CA LEU A 131 -13.21 -13.81 -19.71
C LEU A 131 -11.73 -14.16 -19.84
N LEU A 132 -11.19 -15.02 -18.98
CA LEU A 132 -9.78 -15.43 -19.09
C LEU A 132 -9.49 -16.20 -20.38
N ARG A 133 -10.51 -16.83 -20.98
CA ARG A 133 -10.40 -17.50 -22.29
C ARG A 133 -10.63 -16.54 -23.47
N GLY A 134 -11.54 -15.58 -23.33
CA GLY A 134 -11.96 -14.67 -24.41
C GLY A 134 -11.19 -13.35 -24.51
N LEU A 135 -10.67 -12.82 -23.40
CA LEU A 135 -9.99 -11.53 -23.38
C LEU A 135 -8.58 -11.54 -24.01
N PRO A 136 -7.72 -12.57 -23.85
CA PRO A 136 -6.39 -12.56 -24.46
C PRO A 136 -6.38 -12.29 -25.99
N PRO A 137 -7.24 -12.91 -26.83
CA PRO A 137 -7.28 -12.60 -28.25
C PRO A 137 -7.79 -11.18 -28.54
N ILE A 138 -8.77 -10.69 -27.77
CA ILE A 138 -9.30 -9.32 -27.93
C ILE A 138 -8.22 -8.29 -27.61
N PHE A 139 -7.48 -8.48 -26.53
CA PHE A 139 -6.43 -7.54 -26.15
C PHE A 139 -5.28 -7.49 -27.14
N ARG A 140 -4.88 -8.63 -27.72
CA ARG A 140 -3.86 -8.63 -28.77
C ARG A 140 -4.29 -7.82 -29.99
N PHE A 141 -5.57 -7.86 -30.33
CA PHE A 141 -6.14 -7.03 -31.38
C PHE A 141 -6.15 -5.55 -31.01
N VAL A 142 -6.55 -5.20 -29.78
CA VAL A 142 -6.58 -3.80 -29.30
C VAL A 142 -5.17 -3.20 -29.18
N ASP A 143 -4.21 -4.01 -28.77
CA ASP A 143 -2.81 -3.61 -28.61
C ASP A 143 -2.12 -3.32 -29.96
N TYR A 144 -2.57 -3.97 -31.03
CA TYR A 144 -2.18 -3.61 -32.40
C TYR A 144 -2.53 -2.14 -32.74
N TYR A 145 -3.59 -1.58 -32.13
CA TYR A 145 -3.98 -0.18 -32.28
C TYR A 145 -3.31 0.77 -31.26
N GLY A 146 -2.36 0.30 -30.45
CA GLY A 146 -1.58 1.13 -29.54
C GLY A 146 -2.28 1.52 -28.24
N LEU A 147 -3.38 0.86 -27.89
CA LEU A 147 -4.13 1.06 -26.64
C LEU A 147 -3.58 0.24 -25.46
N ALA A 148 -2.31 -0.19 -25.52
CA ALA A 148 -1.66 -0.82 -24.38
C ALA A 148 -1.60 0.12 -23.18
N ILE A 149 -1.88 -0.41 -21.99
CA ILE A 149 -1.71 0.29 -20.73
C ILE A 149 -0.46 -0.30 -20.07
N PRO A 150 0.76 0.19 -20.41
CA PRO A 150 1.98 -0.36 -19.83
C PRO A 150 2.00 -0.03 -18.33
N ARG A 151 1.90 -1.06 -17.48
CA ARG A 151 2.07 -0.94 -16.03
C ARG A 151 3.25 -1.78 -15.58
N ARG A 152 4.01 -1.28 -14.61
CA ARG A 152 5.26 -1.89 -14.14
C ARG A 152 5.12 -3.32 -13.59
N TYR A 153 4.01 -3.64 -12.94
CA TYR A 153 3.81 -4.91 -12.23
C TYR A 153 2.88 -5.90 -12.94
N PHE A 154 2.43 -5.56 -14.15
CA PHE A 154 1.51 -6.39 -14.92
C PHE A 154 2.15 -6.85 -16.22
N LEU A 155 2.02 -8.15 -16.51
CA LEU A 155 2.46 -8.74 -17.75
C LEU A 155 1.49 -8.35 -18.87
N GLN A 156 2.03 -7.80 -19.95
CA GLN A 156 1.23 -7.31 -21.07
C GLN A 156 0.70 -8.46 -21.92
N PRO A 157 -0.46 -8.32 -22.58
CA PRO A 157 -1.05 -9.35 -23.44
C PRO A 157 -0.15 -9.89 -24.58
N LYS A 158 0.89 -9.15 -24.96
CA LYS A 158 1.92 -9.57 -25.93
C LYS A 158 2.84 -10.67 -25.39
N ASP A 159 3.10 -10.63 -24.08
CA ASP A 159 4.17 -11.40 -23.45
C ASP A 159 3.72 -12.78 -22.98
N TYR A 160 2.43 -13.12 -23.13
CA TYR A 160 1.89 -14.44 -22.75
C TYR A 160 0.84 -14.95 -23.74
N ASN A 161 0.81 -16.27 -23.96
CA ASN A 161 -0.18 -16.96 -24.78
C ASN A 161 -1.39 -17.46 -24.00
N THR A 162 -1.16 -17.96 -22.80
CA THR A 162 -2.20 -18.57 -21.97
C THR A 162 -2.00 -18.13 -20.53
N VAL A 163 -3.08 -17.71 -19.88
CA VAL A 163 -3.06 -17.42 -18.44
C VAL A 163 -3.17 -18.76 -17.69
N PRO A 164 -2.19 -19.12 -16.84
CA PRO A 164 -2.27 -20.32 -16.02
C PRO A 164 -3.49 -20.27 -15.08
N PRO A 165 -4.14 -21.41 -14.76
CA PRO A 165 -5.27 -21.43 -13.84
C PRO A 165 -4.87 -20.93 -12.45
N LEU A 166 -5.52 -19.86 -12.01
CA LEU A 166 -5.11 -19.06 -10.85
C LEU A 166 -5.77 -19.62 -9.58
N ARG A 167 -5.05 -20.48 -8.87
CA ARG A 167 -5.58 -21.32 -7.78
C ARG A 167 -5.64 -20.63 -6.41
N LYS A 168 -4.97 -19.48 -6.21
CA LYS A 168 -4.88 -18.76 -4.90
C LYS A 168 -4.98 -17.24 -5.06
N ASP A 169 -5.96 -16.79 -5.83
CA ASP A 169 -6.00 -15.39 -6.27
C ASP A 169 -6.89 -14.46 -5.47
N ASP A 170 -7.89 -15.02 -4.81
CA ASP A 170 -8.88 -14.24 -4.09
C ASP A 170 -8.69 -14.50 -2.60
N ASN A 171 -8.01 -13.57 -1.93
CA ASN A 171 -7.82 -13.59 -0.48
C ASN A 171 -9.13 -13.44 0.31
N VAL A 172 -10.22 -13.04 -0.37
CA VAL A 172 -11.52 -12.71 0.26
C VAL A 172 -12.56 -13.80 0.04
N ILE A 173 -12.59 -14.47 -1.12
CA ILE A 173 -13.60 -15.51 -1.43
C ILE A 173 -12.93 -16.72 -2.08
N PRO A 174 -12.73 -17.82 -1.33
CA PRO A 174 -12.17 -19.04 -1.87
C PRO A 174 -13.05 -19.59 -3.01
N PRO A 175 -12.46 -20.34 -3.96
CA PRO A 175 -13.26 -21.10 -4.90
C PRO A 175 -14.15 -22.10 -4.15
N ALA A 176 -15.30 -22.45 -4.74
CA ALA A 176 -16.29 -23.30 -4.07
C ALA A 176 -15.72 -24.66 -3.61
N SER A 177 -14.67 -25.16 -4.26
CA SER A 177 -13.93 -26.37 -3.89
C SER A 177 -13.25 -26.30 -2.53
N ASP A 178 -12.92 -25.10 -2.06
CA ASP A 178 -12.08 -24.89 -0.88
C ASP A 178 -12.93 -24.55 0.36
N ILE A 179 -14.26 -24.39 0.19
CA ILE A 179 -15.23 -24.15 1.27
C ILE A 179 -15.19 -25.26 2.35
N PRO A 180 -15.13 -26.57 2.03
CA PRO A 180 -15.04 -27.62 3.05
C PRO A 180 -13.76 -27.54 3.88
N ALA A 181 -12.64 -27.20 3.25
CA ALA A 181 -11.36 -26.99 3.95
C ALA A 181 -11.42 -25.76 4.87
N PHE A 182 -12.13 -24.71 4.45
CA PHE A 182 -12.35 -23.52 5.29
C PHE A 182 -13.24 -23.83 6.51
N MET A 183 -14.33 -24.58 6.31
CA MET A 183 -15.22 -25.01 7.40
C MET A 183 -14.52 -25.90 8.43
N THR A 184 -13.61 -26.78 7.98
CA THR A 184 -12.79 -27.60 8.89
C THR A 184 -11.75 -26.77 9.63
N SER A 185 -11.18 -25.72 9.01
CA SER A 185 -10.29 -24.77 9.68
C SER A 185 -11.00 -23.91 10.73
N LEU A 186 -12.27 -23.56 10.52
CA LEU A 186 -13.12 -22.86 11.50
C LEU A 186 -13.45 -23.75 12.71
N ARG A 187 -13.59 -25.07 12.48
CA ARG A 187 -13.84 -26.05 13.54
C ARG A 187 -12.63 -26.26 14.46
N HIS A 188 -11.42 -26.07 13.94
CA HIS A 188 -10.17 -26.16 14.69
C HIS A 188 -9.25 -24.97 14.39
N PRO A 189 -9.48 -23.81 15.02
CA PRO A 189 -8.66 -22.63 14.77
C PRO A 189 -7.23 -22.89 15.26
N ARG A 190 -6.30 -23.12 14.33
CA ARG A 190 -4.87 -23.05 14.64
C ARG A 190 -4.57 -21.63 15.09
N LYS A 191 -4.05 -21.48 16.32
CA LYS A 191 -3.53 -20.19 16.81
C LYS A 191 -2.47 -19.71 15.81
N ARG A 192 -2.80 -18.67 15.03
CA ARG A 192 -1.86 -18.02 14.12
C ARG A 192 -0.81 -17.35 15.00
N THR A 193 0.35 -17.97 15.14
CA THR A 193 1.51 -17.33 15.75
C THR A 193 1.78 -16.11 14.89
N VAL A 194 1.53 -14.92 15.44
CA VAL A 194 1.79 -13.66 14.76
C VAL A 194 3.29 -13.65 14.47
N SER A 195 3.68 -13.78 13.21
CA SER A 195 5.08 -13.71 12.82
C SER A 195 5.55 -12.29 13.09
N ILE A 196 6.35 -12.13 14.15
CA ILE A 196 7.03 -10.87 14.45
C ILE A 196 8.27 -10.86 13.55
N GLY A 197 8.13 -10.29 12.36
CA GLY A 197 9.17 -10.21 11.34
C GLY A 197 8.63 -9.54 10.07
N PRO A 198 9.53 -9.19 9.12
CA PRO A 198 9.13 -8.58 7.85
C PRO A 198 8.13 -9.48 7.11
N GLN A 199 6.95 -8.96 6.77
CA GLN A 199 5.91 -9.74 6.06
C GLN A 199 5.97 -9.51 4.55
N SER A 200 6.53 -8.38 4.14
CA SER A 200 6.63 -7.96 2.76
C SER A 200 8.08 -7.67 2.40
N GLU A 201 8.37 -7.69 1.09
CA GLU A 201 9.66 -7.27 0.56
C GLU A 201 10.01 -5.83 0.98
N ALA A 202 9.00 -4.95 1.09
CA ALA A 202 9.16 -3.59 1.56
C ALA A 202 9.57 -3.54 3.04
N ASP A 203 8.89 -4.28 3.91
CA ASP A 203 9.26 -4.35 5.34
C ASP A 203 10.67 -4.94 5.51
N ALA A 204 11.07 -5.89 4.65
CA ALA A 204 12.40 -6.49 4.70
C ALA A 204 13.47 -5.50 4.25
N ARG A 205 13.21 -4.74 3.19
CA ARG A 205 14.09 -3.65 2.73
C ARG A 205 14.21 -2.54 3.77
N GLU A 206 13.10 -2.15 4.40
CA GLU A 206 13.09 -1.16 5.47
C GLU A 206 13.87 -1.67 6.70
N TYR A 207 13.69 -2.95 7.05
CA TYR A 207 14.44 -3.59 8.13
C TYR A 207 15.95 -3.60 7.86
N ILE A 208 16.37 -3.94 6.64
CA ILE A 208 17.79 -3.90 6.23
C ILE A 208 18.30 -2.46 6.25
N ALA A 209 17.55 -1.49 5.70
CA ALA A 209 17.94 -0.08 5.69
C ALA A 209 18.06 0.49 7.11
N TYR A 210 17.15 0.12 8.02
CA TYR A 210 17.22 0.51 9.43
C TYR A 210 18.44 -0.10 10.13
N ARG A 211 18.74 -1.38 9.87
CA ARG A 211 19.94 -2.08 10.38
C ARG A 211 21.22 -1.39 9.88
N GLU A 212 21.29 -1.03 8.61
CA GLU A 212 22.42 -0.31 8.01
C GLU A 212 22.59 1.10 8.59
N HIS A 213 21.49 1.86 8.70
CA HIS A 213 21.50 3.21 9.26
C HIS A 213 22.00 3.19 10.72
N LYS A 214 21.54 2.23 11.54
CA LYS A 214 22.03 2.06 12.91
C LYS A 214 23.52 1.72 12.96
N ARG A 215 24.03 0.87 12.05
CA ARG A 215 25.47 0.59 11.95
C ARG A 215 26.27 1.81 11.52
N ARG A 216 25.73 2.62 10.61
CA ARG A 216 26.40 3.86 10.19
C ARG A 216 26.51 4.84 11.36
N ASN A 217 25.42 5.06 12.08
CA ASN A 217 25.41 5.95 13.25
C ASN A 217 26.37 5.47 14.35
N SER A 218 26.41 4.17 14.66
CA SER A 218 27.33 3.65 15.68
C SER A 218 28.81 3.78 15.28
N ARG A 219 29.11 3.71 13.97
CA ARG A 219 30.46 3.97 13.44
C ARG A 219 30.83 5.44 13.50
N ASP A 220 29.90 6.33 13.16
CA ASP A 220 30.12 7.77 13.22
C ASP A 220 30.34 8.23 14.68
N GLU A 221 29.56 7.69 15.64
CA GLU A 221 29.79 7.90 17.08
C GLU A 221 31.16 7.39 17.55
N LEU A 222 31.56 6.17 17.13
CA LEU A 222 32.87 5.62 17.48
C LEU A 222 34.00 6.49 16.91
N ARG A 223 33.85 6.97 15.66
CA ARG A 223 34.83 7.82 14.99
C ARG A 223 34.97 9.18 15.68
N GLN A 224 33.86 9.75 16.14
CA GLN A 224 33.85 11.01 16.89
C GLN A 224 34.50 10.87 18.27
N ARG A 225 34.40 9.67 18.88
CA ARG A 225 35.05 9.33 20.16
C ARG A 225 36.55 9.03 20.02
N THR A 226 37.00 8.58 18.84
CA THR A 226 38.41 8.26 18.57
C THR A 226 39.18 9.37 17.88
N THR A 227 38.52 10.40 17.33
CA THR A 227 39.19 11.65 16.96
C THR A 227 39.70 12.37 18.21
N PRO A 228 41.02 12.51 18.42
CA PRO A 228 41.53 13.35 19.48
C PRO A 228 41.09 14.77 19.18
N THR A 229 40.33 15.37 20.10
CA THR A 229 40.23 16.82 20.16
C THR A 229 41.65 17.33 20.32
N SER A 230 42.18 18.00 19.30
CA SER A 230 43.42 18.73 19.41
C SER A 230 43.20 19.86 20.40
N LYS A 231 43.41 19.57 21.69
CA LYS A 231 43.58 20.59 22.72
C LYS A 231 44.85 21.35 22.36
N SER A 232 44.70 22.48 21.67
CA SER A 232 45.69 23.54 21.72
C SER A 232 45.66 24.13 23.13
N GLY A 233 46.71 23.87 23.91
CA GLY A 233 47.09 24.66 25.08
C GLY A 233 48.62 24.82 25.08
N PRO A 234 49.22 25.80 25.79
CA PRO A 234 48.69 26.43 27.00
C PRO A 234 48.84 27.96 27.08
N ALA A 235 48.02 28.62 27.91
CA ALA A 235 48.36 29.93 28.46
C ALA A 235 48.06 29.94 29.96
N THR A 236 49.11 30.21 30.72
CA THR A 236 49.20 30.33 32.17
C THR A 236 48.49 31.58 32.70
N ARG A 237 47.90 31.45 33.91
CA ARG A 237 47.85 32.41 35.06
C ARG A 237 46.95 31.76 36.13
N SER A 238 47.52 31.29 37.25
CA SER A 238 47.62 31.99 38.56
C SER A 238 46.25 32.13 39.25
N ALA A 239 46.01 31.88 40.55
CA ALA A 239 46.64 31.19 41.67
C ALA A 239 45.61 31.30 42.85
N LEU A 240 45.84 30.55 43.95
CA LEU A 240 45.23 30.64 45.31
C LEU A 240 43.78 30.10 45.48
N SER A 241 43.35 29.44 46.58
CA SER A 241 43.95 29.10 47.89
C SER A 241 43.00 28.14 48.67
N SER A 242 43.57 27.28 49.55
CA SER A 242 43.12 26.82 50.90
C SER A 242 41.63 26.51 51.20
N SER A 243 41.16 25.50 51.94
CA SER A 243 41.66 24.45 52.84
C SER A 243 40.44 23.55 53.22
N PRO A 244 40.62 22.39 53.88
CA PRO A 244 39.53 21.52 54.37
C PRO A 244 39.23 21.72 55.89
N ILE A 245 38.07 21.22 56.36
CA ILE A 245 37.76 20.60 57.69
C ILE A 245 36.38 20.98 58.30
N ALA A 246 35.67 19.94 58.80
CA ALA A 246 34.65 19.82 59.86
C ALA A 246 33.28 20.51 59.72
N GLU A 247 32.12 19.82 59.78
CA GLU A 247 31.45 19.01 60.83
C GLU A 247 30.43 19.80 61.68
N GLN A 248 29.27 19.15 61.92
CA GLN A 248 28.08 19.48 62.74
C GLN A 248 26.85 20.00 61.97
N SER A 249 25.62 19.61 62.27
CA SER A 249 24.98 18.44 62.91
C SER A 249 23.46 18.65 62.78
N ASP A 250 22.68 17.61 63.08
CA ASP A 250 21.22 17.54 63.32
C ASP A 250 20.36 17.23 62.08
N GLU A 251 20.02 15.96 61.85
CA GLU A 251 18.97 15.13 62.50
C GLU A 251 17.55 15.36 61.93
N GLY A 252 16.95 14.30 61.35
CA GLY A 252 15.57 14.34 60.88
C GLY A 252 15.09 13.24 59.91
N ALA A 253 15.31 11.96 60.25
CA ALA A 253 14.45 10.80 59.95
C ALA A 253 13.99 10.39 58.51
N SER A 254 14.26 9.10 58.24
CA SER A 254 13.46 8.09 57.52
C SER A 254 13.72 7.77 56.04
N ALA A 255 13.78 6.46 55.79
CA ALA A 255 14.45 5.80 54.68
C ALA A 255 13.52 5.27 53.56
N ALA A 256 14.14 5.14 52.38
CA ALA A 256 13.94 4.13 51.32
C ALA A 256 12.62 4.08 50.50
N THR A 257 12.70 4.43 49.21
CA THR A 257 12.77 3.49 48.06
C THR A 257 12.54 4.24 46.74
N GLN A 258 13.45 4.03 45.79
CA GLN A 258 13.53 4.70 44.48
C GLN A 258 12.42 4.26 43.49
N ARG A 259 11.90 5.21 42.71
CA ARG A 259 11.17 5.03 41.44
C ARG A 259 11.95 5.76 40.34
N PRO A 260 11.84 5.31 39.07
CA PRO A 260 11.90 6.25 37.95
C PRO A 260 10.60 6.26 37.17
N HIS A 261 10.01 7.46 37.07
CA HIS A 261 8.94 7.82 36.15
C HIS A 261 9.53 8.47 34.88
N SER A 262 8.78 8.33 33.79
CA SER A 262 8.91 8.90 32.44
C SER A 262 9.12 10.42 32.40
N PRO A 263 9.60 10.99 31.27
CA PRO A 263 8.78 11.94 30.48
C PRO A 263 9.21 12.05 28.98
N PRO A 264 8.95 13.12 28.20
CA PRO A 264 7.71 13.40 27.46
C PRO A 264 7.95 13.82 25.96
N HIS A 265 6.87 14.28 25.34
CA HIS A 265 6.65 14.71 23.95
C HIS A 265 7.21 16.11 23.59
N LEU A 266 7.34 16.36 22.27
CA LEU A 266 7.20 17.64 21.52
C LEU A 266 8.24 18.78 21.64
N GLY A 267 8.73 19.22 20.48
CA GLY A 267 8.51 20.60 20.00
C GLY A 267 9.59 21.66 20.24
N ASP A 268 9.91 22.37 19.14
CA ASP A 268 10.34 23.76 19.03
C ASP A 268 11.80 24.20 19.32
N SER A 269 12.37 24.84 18.29
CA SER A 269 13.61 25.65 18.30
C SER A 269 13.37 27.02 18.95
N PRO A 270 14.40 27.71 19.52
CA PRO A 270 15.03 28.90 18.85
C PRO A 270 16.45 29.26 19.41
N PRO A 271 17.06 30.48 19.22
CA PRO A 271 17.07 31.45 18.11
C PRO A 271 18.49 31.69 17.52
N GLY A 272 18.57 32.36 16.36
CA GLY A 272 19.78 32.45 15.52
C GLY A 272 20.76 33.62 15.71
N LYS A 273 21.70 33.75 14.76
CA LYS A 273 22.42 34.99 14.42
C LYS A 273 22.75 35.05 12.92
N ARG A 274 22.34 36.16 12.31
CA ARG A 274 22.48 36.57 10.90
C ARG A 274 23.93 36.73 10.45
N ARG A 275 24.21 36.41 9.17
CA ARG A 275 24.98 37.26 8.23
C ARG A 275 24.85 36.74 6.78
N THR A 276 24.54 37.65 5.87
CA THR A 276 24.66 37.58 4.39
C THR A 276 25.20 38.96 3.93
N PRO A 277 25.52 39.22 2.65
CA PRO A 277 26.11 38.38 1.59
C PRO A 277 27.30 39.08 0.87
N SER A 278 28.17 38.33 0.18
CA SER A 278 28.83 38.84 -1.04
C SER A 278 29.13 37.71 -2.04
N SER A 279 28.68 37.94 -3.27
CA SER A 279 28.74 37.10 -4.48
C SER A 279 29.98 37.48 -5.32
N PRO A 280 30.15 37.00 -6.57
CA PRO A 280 30.42 35.64 -7.07
C PRO A 280 31.78 35.59 -7.81
N TYR A 281 32.39 34.42 -8.04
CA TYR A 281 33.12 34.15 -9.30
C TYR A 281 33.40 32.65 -9.44
N SER A 282 32.99 32.12 -10.59
CA SER A 282 33.42 30.85 -11.15
C SER A 282 34.92 30.89 -11.49
N THR A 283 35.67 29.84 -11.18
CA THR A 283 36.90 29.56 -11.94
C THR A 283 37.10 28.05 -12.07
N SER A 284 37.04 27.62 -13.31
CA SER A 284 37.39 26.32 -13.85
C SER A 284 38.80 25.89 -13.43
N LEU A 285 38.95 24.61 -13.13
CA LEU A 285 40.22 23.95 -12.86
C LEU A 285 41.05 23.93 -14.15
N HIS A 286 42.05 24.82 -14.25
CA HIS A 286 43.02 24.80 -15.34
C HIS A 286 44.12 23.79 -14.97
N VAL A 287 44.24 22.71 -15.73
CA VAL A 287 45.33 21.74 -15.62
C VAL A 287 46.42 22.15 -16.62
N ASP A 288 47.66 22.23 -16.15
CA ASP A 288 48.85 22.52 -16.94
C ASP A 288 49.32 21.22 -17.63
N PRO A 289 49.53 21.16 -18.97
CA PRO A 289 49.75 19.89 -19.68
C PRO A 289 51.11 19.22 -19.46
N ASN A 290 51.99 19.80 -18.63
CA ASN A 290 53.39 19.38 -18.49
C ASN A 290 53.79 18.93 -17.07
N ASP A 291 52.83 18.54 -16.22
CA ASP A 291 53.14 17.92 -14.92
C ASP A 291 53.38 16.40 -15.08
N PRO A 292 54.61 15.89 -14.89
CA PRO A 292 54.93 14.47 -15.07
C PRO A 292 54.37 13.56 -13.96
N ASN A 293 53.61 14.08 -12.98
CA ASN A 293 53.03 13.29 -11.88
C ASN A 293 51.58 12.82 -12.09
N LEU A 294 51.06 12.82 -13.33
CA LEU A 294 49.65 12.49 -13.61
C LEU A 294 49.36 11.12 -14.22
N LEU A 295 50.24 10.14 -14.05
CA LEU A 295 49.94 8.74 -14.39
C LEU A 295 50.49 7.78 -13.33
N THR A 296 49.70 6.76 -12.99
CA THR A 296 49.88 5.66 -12.02
C THR A 296 49.67 5.96 -10.52
N PRO A 297 48.82 5.18 -9.80
CA PRO A 297 48.80 5.21 -8.33
C PRO A 297 50.13 4.67 -7.79
N PRO A 298 50.69 5.24 -6.70
CA PRO A 298 51.95 4.76 -6.15
C PRO A 298 51.77 3.36 -5.52
N PRO A 299 52.75 2.45 -5.68
CA PRO A 299 52.72 1.11 -5.12
C PRO A 299 52.96 1.15 -3.60
N SER A 300 52.03 0.53 -2.87
CA SER A 300 52.09 -0.03 -1.51
C SER A 300 53.24 0.39 -0.56
N GLU A 301 52.91 1.13 0.50
CA GLU A 301 53.57 0.93 1.79
C GLU A 301 52.84 -0.17 2.55
N ALA A 302 53.40 -1.38 2.48
CA ALA A 302 53.11 -2.46 3.39
C ALA A 302 53.80 -2.17 4.73
N GLY A 303 53.03 -1.78 5.74
CA GLY A 303 53.54 -1.54 7.08
C GLY A 303 52.45 -1.24 8.10
N ALA A 304 51.98 -2.29 8.79
CA ALA A 304 51.25 -2.26 10.05
C ALA A 304 49.77 -1.83 10.07
N SER A 305 48.86 -2.75 9.70
CA SER A 305 47.74 -3.21 10.57
C SER A 305 46.90 -4.32 9.90
N ASN A 306 47.49 -5.49 9.62
CA ASN A 306 46.78 -6.65 9.04
C ASN A 306 46.04 -7.49 10.09
N SER A 307 45.11 -6.92 10.87
CA SER A 307 44.29 -7.73 11.78
C SER A 307 42.85 -7.26 11.99
N SER A 308 42.33 -6.35 11.17
CA SER A 308 40.94 -5.88 11.35
C SER A 308 40.12 -5.77 10.07
N ASP A 309 40.67 -6.15 8.90
CA ASP A 309 39.94 -6.09 7.63
C ASP A 309 39.30 -7.43 7.25
N SER A 310 39.95 -8.57 7.53
CA SER A 310 39.40 -9.91 7.23
C SER A 310 38.07 -10.17 7.94
N GLY A 311 37.95 -9.80 9.22
CA GLY A 311 36.69 -9.96 9.97
C GLY A 311 35.54 -9.07 9.48
N ARG A 312 35.82 -8.01 8.70
CA ARG A 312 34.78 -7.10 8.17
C ARG A 312 34.16 -7.63 6.90
N GLU A 313 34.96 -8.27 6.06
CA GLU A 313 34.50 -8.95 4.86
C GLU A 313 33.63 -10.14 5.26
N ASP A 314 34.09 -10.94 6.23
CA ASP A 314 33.34 -12.08 6.78
C ASP A 314 31.99 -11.64 7.37
N ASP A 315 31.97 -10.59 8.20
CA ASP A 315 30.74 -10.01 8.75
C ASP A 315 29.78 -9.52 7.64
N GLN A 316 30.30 -8.84 6.60
CA GLN A 316 29.47 -8.36 5.48
C GLN A 316 28.91 -9.49 4.62
N GLN A 317 29.62 -10.62 4.57
CA GLN A 317 29.22 -11.78 3.78
C GLN A 317 28.13 -12.56 4.50
N GLN A 318 28.28 -12.78 5.81
CA GLN A 318 27.22 -13.36 6.66
C GLN A 318 25.92 -12.54 6.60
N LEU A 319 26.01 -11.21 6.65
CA LEU A 319 24.83 -10.35 6.56
C LEU A 319 24.11 -10.46 5.22
N ARG A 320 24.86 -10.55 4.12
CA ARG A 320 24.27 -10.75 2.79
C ARG A 320 23.61 -12.12 2.66
N GLU A 321 24.11 -13.13 3.35
CA GLU A 321 23.49 -14.46 3.41
C GLU A 321 22.23 -14.42 4.26
N GLU A 322 22.25 -13.80 5.44
CA GLU A 322 21.06 -13.57 6.29
C GLU A 322 19.97 -12.81 5.53
N ASP A 323 20.33 -11.75 4.80
CA ASP A 323 19.38 -10.96 4.02
C ASP A 323 18.77 -11.81 2.88
N LYS A 324 19.59 -12.63 2.19
CA LYS A 324 19.09 -13.57 1.18
C LYS A 324 18.15 -14.62 1.76
N GLU A 325 18.48 -15.17 2.92
CA GLU A 325 17.63 -16.12 3.63
C GLU A 325 16.30 -15.47 4.02
N MET A 326 16.34 -14.24 4.54
CA MET A 326 15.16 -13.43 4.84
C MET A 326 14.28 -13.22 3.61
N PHE A 327 14.87 -12.80 2.47
CA PHE A 327 14.12 -12.65 1.21
C PHE A 327 13.61 -13.97 0.64
N SER A 328 14.27 -15.10 0.93
CA SER A 328 13.82 -16.43 0.48
C SER A 328 12.62 -16.95 1.27
N GLN A 329 12.48 -16.54 2.54
CA GLN A 329 11.35 -16.87 3.39
C GLN A 329 10.10 -16.03 3.05
N LEU A 330 10.29 -14.89 2.39
CA LEU A 330 9.18 -14.07 1.90
C LEU A 330 8.50 -14.74 0.71
N GLU A 331 7.18 -14.73 0.70
CA GLU A 331 6.40 -15.18 -0.45
C GLU A 331 6.66 -14.26 -1.64
N LYS A 332 7.24 -14.80 -2.72
CA LYS A 332 7.55 -14.01 -3.92
C LYS A 332 6.25 -13.47 -4.52
N PRO A 333 6.17 -12.16 -4.85
CA PRO A 333 5.00 -11.60 -5.49
C PRO A 333 4.75 -12.31 -6.83
N ARG A 334 3.52 -12.77 -7.01
CA ARG A 334 3.08 -13.42 -8.24
C ARG A 334 3.06 -12.42 -9.41
N ILE A 335 3.38 -12.90 -10.60
CA ILE A 335 3.18 -12.17 -11.85
C ILE A 335 1.68 -11.95 -12.07
N ARG A 336 1.23 -10.70 -12.04
CA ARG A 336 -0.14 -10.31 -12.38
C ARG A 336 -0.25 -10.05 -13.87
N TYR A 337 -1.40 -10.33 -14.45
CA TYR A 337 -1.64 -10.14 -15.87
C TYR A 337 -2.65 -9.01 -16.08
N ASP A 338 -2.45 -8.14 -17.07
CA ASP A 338 -3.40 -7.04 -17.33
C ASP A 338 -4.84 -7.53 -17.55
N VAL A 339 -4.97 -8.73 -18.14
CA VAL A 339 -6.27 -9.38 -18.37
C VAL A 339 -6.99 -9.72 -17.07
N GLU A 340 -6.28 -9.96 -15.97
CA GLU A 340 -6.89 -10.21 -14.66
C GLU A 340 -7.58 -8.97 -14.12
N VAL A 341 -6.96 -7.80 -14.29
CA VAL A 341 -7.52 -6.51 -13.86
C VAL A 341 -8.82 -6.22 -14.60
N VAL A 342 -8.82 -6.40 -15.93
CA VAL A 342 -10.03 -6.19 -16.73
C VAL A 342 -11.09 -7.26 -16.46
N THR A 343 -10.67 -8.50 -16.25
CA THR A 343 -11.58 -9.57 -15.82
C THR A 343 -12.28 -9.19 -14.52
N LYS A 344 -11.54 -8.69 -13.52
CA LYS A 344 -12.12 -8.20 -12.26
C LYS A 344 -13.10 -7.07 -12.54
N LEU A 345 -12.70 -6.04 -13.28
CA LEU A 345 -13.59 -4.91 -13.61
C LEU A 345 -14.93 -5.37 -14.18
N VAL A 346 -14.91 -6.25 -15.19
CA VAL A 346 -16.13 -6.74 -15.85
C VAL A 346 -16.94 -7.66 -14.94
N VAL A 347 -16.29 -8.56 -14.19
CA VAL A 347 -16.98 -9.45 -13.24
C VAL A 347 -17.71 -8.63 -12.19
N TYR A 348 -17.04 -7.64 -11.57
CA TYR A 348 -17.63 -6.80 -10.52
C TYR A 348 -18.70 -5.84 -11.05
N ALA A 349 -18.52 -5.28 -12.26
CA ALA A 349 -19.57 -4.52 -12.93
C ALA A 349 -20.81 -5.40 -13.19
N GLY A 350 -20.61 -6.63 -13.63
CA GLY A 350 -21.71 -7.58 -13.81
C GLY A 350 -22.42 -7.95 -12.52
N ILE A 351 -21.68 -8.15 -11.41
CA ILE A 351 -22.28 -8.40 -10.08
C ILE A 351 -23.18 -7.23 -9.68
N ALA A 352 -22.72 -5.99 -9.85
CA ALA A 352 -23.50 -4.81 -9.55
C ALA A 352 -24.75 -4.71 -10.44
N TRP A 353 -24.61 -4.97 -11.74
CA TRP A 353 -25.75 -4.98 -12.65
C TRP A 353 -26.79 -6.05 -12.29
N TRP A 354 -26.37 -7.26 -11.92
CA TRP A 354 -27.26 -8.29 -11.41
C TRP A 354 -27.94 -7.86 -10.10
N ALA A 355 -27.21 -7.21 -9.19
CA ALA A 355 -27.79 -6.74 -7.94
C ALA A 355 -28.87 -5.67 -8.16
N VAL A 356 -28.69 -4.80 -9.15
CA VAL A 356 -29.55 -3.64 -9.41
C VAL A 356 -30.70 -3.96 -10.37
N VAL A 357 -30.50 -4.84 -11.37
CA VAL A 357 -31.52 -5.16 -12.37
C VAL A 357 -31.98 -6.60 -12.23
N GLY A 358 -31.06 -7.55 -12.41
CA GLY A 358 -31.40 -8.95 -12.63
C GLY A 358 -32.09 -9.59 -11.41
N ASN A 359 -31.57 -9.35 -10.22
CA ASN A 359 -32.10 -9.88 -8.97
C ASN A 359 -33.50 -9.32 -8.68
N PRO A 360 -33.75 -8.00 -8.70
CA PRO A 360 -35.10 -7.44 -8.59
C PRO A 360 -36.13 -8.07 -9.54
N VAL A 361 -35.82 -8.12 -10.84
CA VAL A 361 -36.72 -8.70 -11.86
C VAL A 361 -36.96 -10.18 -11.61
N TRP A 362 -35.90 -10.92 -11.28
CA TRP A 362 -35.99 -12.35 -11.01
C TRP A 362 -36.77 -12.64 -9.72
N PHE A 363 -36.58 -11.84 -8.67
CA PHE A 363 -37.33 -11.97 -7.43
C PHE A 363 -38.81 -11.69 -7.63
N GLU A 364 -39.17 -10.73 -8.49
CA GLU A 364 -40.56 -10.45 -8.83
C GLU A 364 -41.19 -11.66 -9.52
N TRP A 365 -40.51 -12.20 -10.53
CA TRP A 365 -40.95 -13.41 -11.22
C TRP A 365 -41.07 -14.64 -10.30
N ALA A 366 -40.16 -14.78 -9.33
CA ALA A 366 -40.16 -15.84 -8.34
C ALA A 366 -41.18 -15.63 -7.19
N GLY A 367 -41.93 -14.52 -7.18
CA GLY A 367 -42.89 -14.19 -6.10
C GLY A 367 -42.22 -13.86 -4.76
N LEU A 368 -40.92 -13.54 -4.79
CA LEU A 368 -40.12 -13.20 -3.63
C LEU A 368 -40.28 -11.74 -3.24
N VAL A 369 -40.79 -10.85 -4.10
CA VAL A 369 -41.02 -9.41 -3.83
C VAL A 369 -42.19 -9.16 -2.88
#